data_AF-A0A0F9K086-F1
#
_entry.id   AF-A0A0F9K086-F1
#
_cell.length_a   1.000
_cell.length_b   1.000
_cell.length_c   1.000
_cell.angle_alpha   90.00
_cell.angle_beta   90.00
_cell.angle_gamma   90.00
#
_symmetry.space_group_name_H-M   'P 1'
#
loop_
_entity.id
_entity.type
_entity.pdbx_description
1 polymer ?
#
loop_
_entity_poly.entity_id
_entity_poly.type
_entity_poly.pdbx_seq_one_letter_code
_entity_poly.pdbx_strand_id
1 'polypeptide(L)'
;MANDLSLKDAFSLFNHHLRAGGFEEHRVSLYTRTLQGPVKRLIPRHLPGEPSDWDIQALPLSRIPHEVIQECMRPSHNLTHLTARKLFKFLIHAGVLDPGLLPTRKTLLIKAIEQAPDELSTGMSLHQACCAFVKYLWDNKTLLHEAVKTRYIHLQSFARWKGGHRSIGDVRRDDIRSYLQYLQQDRGYRAISKASTLTELRTFFAFFITSGVLRTNPTATIRVKKLKKRPQPVLSEQQLTRIFTTAYLNYRHYEEVVPSSRDQAILRWLAARDWAILSILITTGIRSKEIARLHTDSIDFKQRLIKISGKGDPKHTVRERIIPVTEPIALSALETYLRLRPQSVFPHLFLSCRLEPLQHAGFRQTIQKISRQAQIHERVTITELRKSFSSLCAVKGIDPLVLKQIMGHNSIATTMKYYLTIREQQLKEVWEYSNPLRYFSRKEWKEWIF
;
A
#
# COMPACT_ATOMS: atom_id res chain seq x y z
N MET A 1 -10.67 -13.35 31.76
CA MET A 1 -11.32 -14.63 32.14
C MET A 1 -12.59 -14.72 31.31
N ALA A 2 -12.58 -15.55 30.27
CA ALA A 2 -13.64 -15.67 29.25
C ALA A 2 -14.24 -17.10 29.24
N ASN A 3 -14.32 -17.73 30.42
CA ASN A 3 -14.97 -19.01 30.64
C ASN A 3 -16.44 -18.68 30.94
N ASP A 4 -17.47 -18.88 30.13
CA ASP A 4 -17.71 -19.68 28.94
C ASP A 4 -18.73 -18.89 28.11
N LEU A 5 -18.29 -18.04 27.16
CA LEU A 5 -19.23 -17.43 26.22
C LEU A 5 -19.87 -18.53 25.38
N SER A 6 -21.21 -18.57 25.32
CA SER A 6 -21.89 -19.53 24.47
C SER A 6 -21.79 -19.11 22.99
N LEU A 7 -22.00 -20.05 22.08
CA LEU A 7 -22.08 -19.75 20.65
C LEU A 7 -23.20 -18.73 20.35
N LYS A 8 -24.30 -18.75 21.11
CA LYS A 8 -25.38 -17.75 21.03
C LYS A 8 -24.89 -16.34 21.38
N ASP A 9 -24.11 -16.22 22.46
CA ASP A 9 -23.54 -14.93 22.88
C ASP A 9 -22.53 -14.42 21.85
N ALA A 10 -21.74 -15.33 21.27
CA ALA A 10 -20.82 -15.04 20.18
C ALA A 10 -21.55 -14.48 18.93
N PHE A 11 -22.69 -15.07 18.57
CA PHE A 11 -23.53 -14.55 17.49
C PHE A 11 -24.13 -13.18 17.83
N SER A 12 -24.57 -12.98 19.07
CA SER A 12 -25.11 -11.69 19.53
C SER A 12 -24.05 -10.59 19.49
N LEU A 13 -22.84 -10.86 19.97
CA LEU A 13 -21.68 -9.97 19.88
C LEU A 13 -21.34 -9.63 18.43
N PHE A 14 -21.31 -10.64 17.55
CA PHE A 14 -21.03 -10.44 16.14
C PHE A 14 -22.12 -9.61 15.44
N ASN A 15 -23.39 -9.86 15.75
CA ASN A 15 -24.52 -9.08 15.23
C ASN A 15 -24.49 -7.65 15.72
N HIS A 16 -24.16 -7.42 17.00
CA HIS A 16 -23.94 -6.07 17.52
C HIS A 16 -22.79 -5.37 16.77
N HIS A 17 -21.68 -6.08 16.53
CA HIS A 17 -20.57 -5.54 15.73
C HIS A 17 -20.97 -5.21 14.29
N LEU A 18 -21.74 -6.07 13.61
CA LEU A 18 -22.26 -5.79 12.27
C LEU A 18 -23.18 -4.56 12.27
N ARG A 19 -24.07 -4.45 13.26
CA ARG A 19 -24.94 -3.28 13.44
C ARG A 19 -24.13 -2.02 13.71
N ALA A 20 -23.11 -2.06 14.57
CA ALA A 20 -22.19 -0.94 14.81
C ALA A 20 -21.41 -0.55 13.55
N GLY A 21 -21.08 -1.52 12.69
CA GLY A 21 -20.46 -1.34 11.38
C GLY A 21 -21.38 -0.84 10.26
N GLY A 22 -22.66 -0.57 10.54
CA GLY A 22 -23.60 0.03 9.57
C GLY A 22 -24.24 -0.98 8.61
N PHE A 23 -24.27 -2.27 8.94
CA PHE A 23 -25.01 -3.25 8.16
C PHE A 23 -26.52 -3.12 8.40
N GLU A 24 -27.31 -3.12 7.32
CA GLU A 24 -28.77 -3.15 7.38
C GLU A 24 -29.30 -4.44 8.04
N GLU A 25 -30.45 -4.34 8.72
CA GLU A 25 -31.03 -5.44 9.51
C GLU A 25 -31.33 -6.68 8.67
N HIS A 26 -31.73 -6.49 7.40
CA HIS A 26 -31.94 -7.60 6.45
C HIS A 26 -30.63 -8.39 6.22
N ARG A 27 -29.48 -7.71 6.16
CA ARG A 27 -28.17 -8.36 6.02
C ARG A 27 -27.80 -9.04 7.31
N VAL A 28 -27.97 -8.41 8.46
CA VAL A 28 -27.67 -9.02 9.77
C VAL A 28 -28.49 -10.31 9.96
N SER A 29 -29.77 -10.31 9.58
CA SER A 29 -30.63 -11.50 9.58
C SER A 29 -30.10 -12.58 8.62
N LEU A 30 -29.70 -12.20 7.40
CA LEU A 30 -29.10 -13.11 6.43
C LEU A 30 -27.78 -13.71 6.93
N TYR A 31 -26.92 -12.91 7.57
CA TYR A 31 -25.67 -13.36 8.19
C TYR A 31 -25.98 -14.39 9.29
N THR A 32 -26.92 -14.08 10.17
CA THR A 32 -27.31 -14.98 11.27
C THR A 32 -27.83 -16.32 10.77
N ARG A 33 -28.73 -16.33 9.77
CA ARG A 33 -29.25 -17.58 9.17
C ARG A 33 -28.16 -18.39 8.47
N THR A 34 -27.26 -17.72 7.74
CA THR A 34 -26.20 -18.39 6.99
C THR A 34 -25.04 -18.89 7.86
N LEU A 35 -24.81 -18.28 9.03
CA LEU A 35 -23.82 -18.68 10.02
C LEU A 35 -24.16 -19.99 10.72
N GLN A 36 -25.43 -20.20 11.04
CA GLN A 36 -25.85 -21.40 11.75
C GLN A 36 -25.61 -22.68 10.94
N GLY A 37 -25.72 -22.63 9.61
CA GLY A 37 -25.60 -23.82 8.75
C GLY A 37 -24.25 -24.55 8.85
N PRO A 38 -23.10 -23.90 8.60
CA PRO A 38 -21.79 -24.54 8.67
C PRO A 38 -21.44 -24.99 10.08
N VAL A 39 -21.66 -24.13 11.08
CA VAL A 39 -21.29 -24.41 12.47
C VAL A 39 -22.12 -25.59 12.99
N LYS A 40 -23.44 -25.62 12.73
CA LYS A 40 -24.30 -26.74 13.09
C LYS A 40 -23.96 -28.04 12.37
N ARG A 41 -23.46 -28.00 11.13
CA ARG A 41 -23.08 -29.20 10.37
C ARG A 41 -21.72 -29.77 10.74
N LEU A 42 -20.78 -28.92 11.15
CA LEU A 42 -19.40 -29.32 11.42
C LEU A 42 -19.19 -29.78 12.86
N ILE A 43 -19.90 -29.18 13.83
CA ILE A 43 -19.79 -29.53 15.25
C ILE A 43 -20.07 -31.03 15.50
N PRO A 44 -21.16 -31.64 14.99
CA PRO A 44 -21.44 -33.07 15.17
C PRO A 44 -20.42 -34.01 14.53
N ARG A 45 -19.59 -33.54 13.59
CA ARG A 45 -18.57 -34.36 12.93
C ARG A 45 -17.27 -34.48 13.74
N HIS A 46 -17.06 -33.58 14.70
CA HIS A 46 -15.79 -33.43 15.41
C HIS A 46 -15.92 -33.51 16.94
N LEU A 47 -17.13 -33.57 17.47
CA LEU A 47 -17.39 -33.87 18.88
C LEU A 47 -17.96 -35.29 19.00
N PRO A 48 -17.62 -36.06 20.04
CA PRO A 48 -18.21 -37.38 20.31
C PRO A 48 -19.59 -37.26 21.00
N GLY A 49 -20.63 -37.92 20.46
CA GLY A 49 -21.98 -38.02 21.03
C GLY A 49 -23.10 -38.06 19.97
N GLU A 50 -24.31 -38.49 20.33
CA GLU A 50 -25.45 -38.50 19.40
C GLU A 50 -25.92 -37.07 19.04
N PRO A 51 -26.06 -36.71 17.75
CA PRO A 51 -26.39 -35.34 17.33
C PRO A 51 -27.76 -34.81 17.77
N SER A 52 -28.67 -35.68 18.26
CA SER A 52 -30.04 -35.30 18.62
C SER A 52 -30.13 -34.42 19.86
N ASP A 53 -29.11 -34.45 20.73
CA ASP A 53 -29.20 -33.90 22.10
C ASP A 53 -28.41 -32.61 22.32
N TRP A 54 -27.71 -32.11 21.31
CA TRP A 54 -26.87 -30.92 21.48
C TRP A 54 -27.64 -29.63 21.18
N ASP A 55 -27.84 -28.81 22.21
CA ASP A 55 -28.09 -27.38 21.99
C ASP A 55 -26.79 -26.69 21.55
N ILE A 56 -26.55 -26.72 20.25
CA ILE A 56 -25.39 -26.10 19.60
C ILE A 56 -25.31 -24.60 19.92
N GLN A 57 -26.42 -23.93 20.23
CA GLN A 57 -26.40 -22.51 20.60
C GLN A 57 -25.87 -22.29 22.01
N ALA A 58 -26.13 -23.22 22.93
CA ALA A 58 -25.64 -23.20 24.30
C ALA A 58 -24.19 -23.70 24.43
N LEU A 59 -23.60 -24.26 23.37
CA LEU A 59 -22.24 -24.79 23.40
C LEU A 59 -21.23 -23.67 23.76
N PRO A 60 -20.41 -23.86 24.81
CA PRO A 60 -19.33 -22.92 25.13
C PRO A 60 -18.31 -22.84 23.99
N LEU A 61 -17.83 -21.63 23.69
CA LEU A 61 -16.80 -21.41 22.68
C LEU A 61 -15.52 -22.21 22.94
N SER A 62 -15.20 -22.46 24.21
CA SER A 62 -14.07 -23.28 24.68
C SER A 62 -14.16 -24.75 24.24
N ARG A 63 -15.38 -25.25 24.00
CA ARG A 63 -15.65 -26.64 23.60
C ARG A 63 -15.75 -26.82 22.09
N ILE A 64 -15.63 -25.75 21.30
CA ILE A 64 -15.64 -25.86 19.84
C ILE A 64 -14.29 -26.46 19.40
N PRO A 65 -14.28 -27.62 18.71
CA PRO A 65 -13.04 -28.24 18.24
C PRO A 65 -12.26 -27.30 17.31
N HIS A 66 -10.94 -27.30 17.46
CA HIS A 66 -10.06 -26.47 16.64
C HIS A 66 -10.22 -26.77 15.14
N GLU A 67 -10.53 -28.01 14.80
CA GLU A 67 -10.78 -28.50 13.44
C GLU A 67 -11.97 -27.79 12.79
N VAL A 68 -13.05 -27.56 13.54
CA VAL A 68 -14.25 -26.84 13.07
C VAL A 68 -13.88 -25.40 12.71
N ILE A 69 -13.11 -24.73 13.58
CA ILE A 69 -12.66 -23.36 13.36
C ILE A 69 -11.74 -23.32 12.12
N GLN A 70 -10.79 -24.25 12.00
CA GLN A 70 -9.89 -24.34 10.86
C GLN A 70 -10.63 -24.59 9.53
N GLU A 71 -11.65 -25.45 9.52
CA GLU A 71 -12.45 -25.74 8.33
C GLU A 71 -13.30 -24.54 7.90
N CYS A 72 -13.91 -23.83 8.85
CA CYS A 72 -14.59 -22.56 8.59
C CYS A 72 -13.61 -21.49 8.05
N MET A 73 -12.33 -21.54 8.41
CA MET A 73 -11.30 -20.60 7.97
C MET A 73 -10.72 -20.90 6.57
N ARG A 74 -11.04 -22.04 5.95
CA ARG A 74 -10.60 -22.41 4.59
C ARG A 74 -11.17 -21.45 3.53
N PRO A 75 -10.43 -21.16 2.44
CA PRO A 75 -10.98 -20.39 1.33
C PRO A 75 -12.14 -21.14 0.68
N SER A 76 -13.31 -20.50 0.61
CA SER A 76 -14.50 -21.05 -0.03
C SER A 76 -15.28 -19.92 -0.69
N HIS A 77 -15.94 -20.22 -1.81
CA HIS A 77 -16.88 -19.32 -2.48
C HIS A 77 -18.30 -19.42 -1.90
N ASN A 78 -18.54 -20.41 -1.02
CA ASN A 78 -19.83 -20.59 -0.38
C ASN A 78 -20.07 -19.49 0.67
N LEU A 79 -21.18 -18.77 0.52
CA LEU A 79 -21.57 -17.67 1.40
C LEU A 79 -21.56 -18.09 2.88
N THR A 80 -22.03 -19.30 3.17
CA THR A 80 -22.11 -19.81 4.54
C THR A 80 -20.71 -19.94 5.17
N HIS A 81 -19.72 -20.47 4.45
CA HIS A 81 -18.32 -20.52 4.90
C HIS A 81 -17.69 -19.14 5.05
N LEU A 82 -17.97 -18.20 4.14
CA LEU A 82 -17.46 -16.83 4.24
C LEU A 82 -17.97 -16.13 5.50
N THR A 83 -19.22 -16.36 5.84
CA THR A 83 -19.92 -15.81 7.00
C THR A 83 -19.39 -16.44 8.31
N ALA A 84 -19.21 -17.76 8.36
CA ALA A 84 -18.53 -18.45 9.47
C ALA A 84 -17.09 -17.96 9.68
N ARG A 85 -16.32 -17.78 8.61
CA ARG A 85 -14.96 -17.24 8.64
C ARG A 85 -14.91 -15.83 9.25
N LYS A 86 -15.90 -14.98 8.95
CA LYS A 86 -15.96 -13.62 9.51
C LYS A 86 -16.23 -13.65 11.02
N LEU A 87 -17.14 -14.51 11.48
CA LEU A 87 -17.41 -14.68 12.92
C LEU A 87 -16.14 -15.08 13.67
N PHE A 88 -15.48 -16.17 13.28
CA PHE A 88 -14.32 -16.65 14.04
C PHE A 88 -13.15 -15.64 13.99
N LYS A 89 -12.95 -14.93 12.87
CA LYS A 89 -11.98 -13.83 12.83
C LYS A 89 -12.33 -12.71 13.81
N PHE A 90 -13.60 -12.32 13.87
CA PHE A 90 -14.07 -11.31 14.81
C PHE A 90 -13.82 -11.75 16.25
N LEU A 91 -14.18 -12.99 16.61
CA LEU A 91 -13.99 -13.51 17.97
C LEU A 91 -12.50 -13.56 18.37
N ILE A 92 -11.61 -13.93 17.46
CA ILE A 92 -10.17 -13.90 17.71
C ILE A 92 -9.68 -12.46 17.90
N HIS A 93 -10.08 -11.52 17.04
CA HIS A 93 -9.67 -10.12 17.15
C HIS A 93 -10.28 -9.38 18.35
N ALA A 94 -11.45 -9.83 18.82
CA ALA A 94 -12.09 -9.34 20.03
C ALA A 94 -11.47 -9.93 21.31
N GLY A 95 -10.46 -10.80 21.20
CA GLY A 95 -9.81 -11.45 22.34
C GLY A 95 -10.64 -12.55 23.00
N VAL A 96 -11.69 -13.03 22.34
CA VAL A 96 -12.57 -14.10 22.84
C VAL A 96 -11.99 -15.49 22.53
N LEU A 97 -11.31 -15.63 21.39
CA LEU A 97 -10.64 -16.88 20.98
C LEU A 97 -9.12 -16.66 20.83
N ASP A 98 -8.35 -17.74 20.97
CA ASP A 98 -6.89 -17.72 20.86
C ASP A 98 -6.44 -17.20 19.47
N PRO A 99 -5.57 -16.16 19.41
CA PRO A 99 -4.88 -15.72 18.18
C PRO A 99 -4.24 -16.85 17.35
N GLY A 100 -3.78 -17.93 18.00
CA GLY A 100 -3.20 -19.11 17.35
C GLY A 100 -4.15 -19.85 16.41
N LEU A 101 -5.46 -19.64 16.53
CA LEU A 101 -6.48 -20.24 15.67
C LEU A 101 -6.59 -19.57 14.28
N LEU A 102 -5.91 -18.46 14.05
CA LEU A 102 -5.82 -17.86 12.72
C LEU A 102 -5.03 -18.78 11.78
N PRO A 103 -5.55 -19.07 10.57
CA PRO A 103 -4.81 -19.90 9.62
C PRO A 103 -3.49 -19.23 9.26
N THR A 104 -2.38 -19.85 9.64
CA THR A 104 -1.02 -19.47 9.22
C THR A 104 -0.84 -19.86 7.76
N ARG A 105 -1.41 -19.07 6.85
CA ARG A 105 -1.14 -19.24 5.41
C ARG A 105 0.32 -18.89 5.16
N LYS A 106 1.14 -19.91 4.91
CA LYS A 106 2.49 -19.71 4.37
C LYS A 106 2.39 -18.81 3.14
N THR A 107 3.09 -17.69 3.19
CA THR A 107 3.10 -16.75 2.08
C THR A 107 3.70 -17.42 0.85
N LEU A 108 3.39 -16.89 -0.33
CA LEU A 108 3.97 -17.37 -1.58
C LEU A 108 5.50 -17.38 -1.56
N LEU A 109 6.14 -16.48 -0.79
CA LEU A 109 7.58 -16.47 -0.57
C LEU A 109 8.04 -17.60 0.35
N ILE A 110 7.38 -17.81 1.50
CA ILE A 110 7.74 -18.91 2.42
C ILE A 110 7.67 -20.25 1.69
N LYS A 111 6.60 -20.48 0.91
CA LYS A 111 6.49 -21.69 0.09
C LYS A 111 7.62 -21.83 -0.93
N ALA A 112 8.04 -20.73 -1.55
CA ALA A 112 9.16 -20.74 -2.50
C ALA A 112 10.50 -21.05 -1.80
N ILE A 113 10.72 -20.51 -0.61
CA ILE A 113 11.93 -20.74 0.18
C ILE A 113 12.02 -22.20 0.64
N GLU A 114 10.90 -22.78 1.07
CA GLU A 114 10.82 -24.20 1.47
C GLU A 114 11.01 -25.16 0.27
N GLN A 115 10.68 -24.72 -0.95
CA GLN A 115 10.87 -25.49 -2.18
C GLN A 115 12.23 -25.23 -2.85
N ALA A 116 13.07 -24.36 -2.26
CA ALA A 116 14.37 -24.08 -2.81
C ALA A 116 15.28 -25.31 -2.66
N PRO A 117 16.02 -25.69 -3.71
CA PRO A 117 16.98 -26.79 -3.64
C PRO A 117 18.11 -26.46 -2.65
N ASP A 118 18.65 -27.49 -1.99
CA ASP A 118 19.76 -27.33 -1.06
C ASP A 118 21.08 -27.10 -1.81
N GLU A 119 21.27 -27.78 -2.95
CA GLU A 119 22.44 -27.62 -3.81
C GLU A 119 22.09 -26.93 -5.13
N LEU A 120 23.00 -26.07 -5.58
CA LEU A 120 22.86 -25.39 -6.86
C LEU A 120 23.59 -26.17 -7.97
N SER A 121 22.88 -26.53 -9.04
CA SER A 121 23.43 -27.28 -10.17
C SER A 121 22.90 -26.73 -11.50
N THR A 122 23.62 -26.98 -12.59
CA THR A 122 23.21 -26.57 -13.94
C THR A 122 21.92 -27.23 -14.39
N GLY A 123 21.66 -28.45 -13.95
CA GLY A 123 20.49 -29.26 -14.33
C GLY A 123 19.19 -28.89 -13.61
N MET A 124 19.23 -27.96 -12.65
CA MET A 124 18.03 -27.57 -11.92
C MET A 124 16.99 -26.91 -12.84
N SER A 125 15.73 -27.21 -12.57
CA SER A 125 14.63 -26.61 -13.30
C SER A 125 14.57 -25.08 -13.06
N LEU A 126 14.04 -24.33 -14.01
CA LEU A 126 13.84 -22.89 -13.86
C LEU A 126 12.98 -22.52 -12.65
N HIS A 127 12.02 -23.37 -12.29
CA HIS A 127 11.22 -23.19 -11.07
C HIS A 127 12.07 -23.29 -9.80
N GLN A 128 12.90 -24.35 -9.69
CA GLN A 128 13.85 -24.52 -8.58
C GLN A 128 14.85 -23.37 -8.53
N ALA A 129 15.36 -22.92 -9.67
CA ALA A 129 16.26 -21.77 -9.75
C ALA A 129 15.59 -20.48 -9.24
N CYS A 130 14.32 -20.24 -9.58
CA CYS A 130 13.55 -19.11 -9.03
C CYS A 130 13.43 -19.19 -7.51
N CYS A 131 13.17 -20.39 -6.96
CA CYS A 131 13.07 -20.63 -5.53
C CYS A 131 14.41 -20.39 -4.81
N ALA A 132 15.51 -20.92 -5.35
CA ALA A 132 16.86 -20.71 -4.85
C ALA A 132 17.24 -19.22 -4.80
N PHE A 133 16.97 -18.48 -5.88
CA PHE A 133 17.26 -17.04 -5.92
C PHE A 133 16.44 -16.25 -4.89
N VAL A 134 15.18 -16.63 -4.67
CA VAL A 134 14.33 -15.99 -3.65
C VAL A 134 14.81 -16.28 -2.24
N LYS A 135 15.21 -17.53 -1.95
CA LYS A 135 15.86 -17.91 -0.69
C LYS A 135 17.10 -17.07 -0.45
N TYR A 136 17.98 -16.97 -1.45
CA TYR A 136 19.14 -16.07 -1.39
C TYR A 136 18.76 -14.61 -1.10
N LEU A 137 17.78 -14.03 -1.80
CA LEU A 137 17.34 -12.65 -1.54
C LEU A 137 16.74 -12.48 -0.13
N TRP A 138 16.06 -13.50 0.36
CA TRP A 138 15.45 -13.52 1.69
C TRP A 138 16.52 -13.58 2.80
N ASP A 139 17.47 -14.50 2.67
CA ASP A 139 18.52 -14.73 3.66
C ASP A 139 19.49 -13.55 3.78
N ASN A 140 19.81 -12.92 2.65
CA ASN A 140 20.64 -11.71 2.64
C ASN A 140 19.97 -10.50 3.28
N LYS A 141 18.63 -10.49 3.42
CA LYS A 141 17.85 -9.39 4.00
C LYS A 141 18.26 -8.03 3.44
N THR A 142 18.44 -7.94 2.11
CA THR A 142 18.81 -6.71 1.37
C THR A 142 17.60 -6.03 0.71
N LEU A 143 16.48 -6.73 0.59
CA LEU A 143 15.24 -6.21 0.01
C LEU A 143 14.02 -6.44 0.91
N LEU A 144 13.15 -5.43 0.95
CA LEU A 144 11.83 -5.54 1.60
C LEU A 144 11.03 -6.73 1.02
N HIS A 145 10.25 -7.41 1.88
CA HIS A 145 9.34 -8.51 1.52
C HIS A 145 8.59 -8.29 0.18
N GLU A 146 7.97 -7.11 0.00
CA GLU A 146 7.22 -6.81 -1.23
C GLU A 146 8.11 -6.72 -2.48
N ALA A 147 9.34 -6.23 -2.34
CA ALA A 147 10.28 -6.19 -3.45
C ALA A 147 10.71 -7.61 -3.85
N VAL A 148 11.03 -8.47 -2.87
CA VAL A 148 11.35 -9.89 -3.13
C VAL A 148 10.17 -10.60 -3.81
N LYS A 149 8.94 -10.36 -3.32
CA LYS A 149 7.71 -10.90 -3.93
C LYS A 149 7.53 -10.45 -5.38
N THR A 150 7.70 -9.16 -5.67
CA THR A 150 7.60 -8.67 -7.05
C THR A 150 8.65 -9.33 -7.94
N ARG A 151 9.91 -9.43 -7.49
CA ARG A 151 10.97 -10.10 -8.26
C ARG A 151 10.62 -11.56 -8.56
N TYR A 152 10.18 -12.29 -7.55
CA TYR A 152 9.79 -13.69 -7.72
C TYR A 152 8.65 -13.86 -8.73
N ILE A 153 7.63 -13.01 -8.71
CA ILE A 153 6.52 -13.06 -9.67
C ILE A 153 7.01 -12.84 -11.11
N HIS A 154 7.95 -11.90 -11.31
CA HIS A 154 8.53 -11.65 -12.64
C HIS A 154 9.34 -12.86 -13.13
N LEU A 155 10.13 -13.48 -12.24
CA LEU A 155 10.92 -14.66 -12.57
C LEU A 155 10.06 -15.89 -12.83
N GLN A 156 9.01 -16.11 -12.04
CA GLN A 156 8.03 -17.16 -12.30
C GLN A 156 7.32 -16.96 -13.63
N SER A 157 7.03 -15.71 -14.01
CA SER A 157 6.43 -15.40 -15.31
C SER A 157 7.36 -15.79 -16.46
N PHE A 158 8.67 -15.60 -16.31
CA PHE A 158 9.67 -16.07 -17.28
C PHE A 158 9.77 -17.60 -17.29
N ALA A 159 9.92 -18.23 -16.13
CA ALA A 159 10.02 -19.69 -16.01
C ALA A 159 8.79 -20.39 -16.61
N ARG A 160 7.59 -19.86 -16.35
CA ARG A 160 6.35 -20.40 -16.92
C ARG A 160 6.27 -20.24 -18.44
N TRP A 161 6.75 -19.12 -18.99
CA TRP A 161 6.79 -18.90 -20.43
C TRP A 161 7.79 -19.83 -21.14
N LYS A 162 8.99 -20.01 -20.58
CA LYS A 162 10.03 -20.88 -21.17
C LYS A 162 9.73 -22.38 -20.98
N GLY A 163 8.97 -22.73 -19.95
CA GLY A 163 8.71 -24.09 -19.50
C GLY A 163 9.45 -24.36 -18.19
N GLY A 164 8.71 -24.39 -17.07
CA GLY A 164 9.30 -24.37 -15.72
C GLY A 164 10.19 -25.56 -15.39
N HIS A 165 10.02 -26.69 -16.09
CA HIS A 165 10.82 -27.92 -15.97
C HIS A 165 12.15 -27.86 -16.75
N ARG A 166 12.32 -26.89 -17.66
CA ARG A 166 13.57 -26.73 -18.42
C ARG A 166 14.71 -26.37 -17.48
N SER A 167 15.88 -26.89 -17.78
CA SER A 167 17.10 -26.63 -17.04
C SER A 167 17.50 -25.15 -17.16
N ILE A 168 18.00 -24.56 -16.07
CA ILE A 168 18.57 -23.20 -16.10
C ILE A 168 19.79 -23.14 -17.04
N GLY A 169 20.55 -24.24 -17.13
CA GLY A 169 21.71 -24.38 -18.02
C GLY A 169 21.36 -24.34 -19.51
N ASP A 170 20.09 -24.54 -19.88
CA ASP A 170 19.62 -24.53 -21.27
C ASP A 170 19.21 -23.14 -21.77
N VAL A 171 19.08 -22.16 -20.87
CA VAL A 171 18.65 -20.81 -21.27
C VAL A 171 19.74 -20.15 -22.11
N ARG A 172 19.36 -19.68 -23.30
CA ARG A 172 20.23 -18.95 -24.22
C ARG A 172 19.79 -17.49 -24.37
N ARG A 173 20.66 -16.69 -24.99
CA ARG A 173 20.40 -15.27 -25.28
C ARG A 173 19.09 -15.07 -26.04
N ASP A 174 18.82 -15.94 -27.01
CA ASP A 174 17.64 -15.80 -27.87
C ASP A 174 16.34 -16.13 -27.12
N ASP A 175 16.37 -16.98 -26.09
CA ASP A 175 15.22 -17.17 -25.20
C ASP A 175 14.84 -15.87 -24.48
N ILE A 176 15.84 -15.12 -24.00
CA ILE A 176 15.61 -13.84 -23.31
C ILE A 176 15.05 -12.80 -24.30
N ARG A 177 15.56 -12.77 -25.54
CA ARG A 177 15.05 -11.86 -26.59
C ARG A 177 13.61 -12.19 -26.95
N SER A 178 13.32 -13.47 -27.21
CA SER A 178 11.98 -13.98 -27.50
C SER A 178 11.01 -13.69 -26.36
N TYR A 179 11.44 -13.85 -25.11
CA TYR A 179 10.61 -13.48 -23.96
C TYR A 179 10.32 -11.98 -23.90
N LEU A 180 11.32 -11.12 -24.10
CA LEU A 180 11.11 -9.67 -24.13
C LEU A 180 10.22 -9.23 -25.30
N GLN A 181 10.25 -9.94 -26.42
CA GLN A 181 9.36 -9.72 -27.56
C GLN A 181 7.94 -10.15 -27.22
N TYR A 182 7.75 -11.35 -26.67
CA TYR A 182 6.47 -11.84 -26.16
C TYR A 182 5.83 -10.87 -25.16
N LEU A 183 6.61 -10.35 -24.21
CA LEU A 183 6.12 -9.35 -23.26
C LEU A 183 5.59 -8.09 -23.96
N GLN A 184 6.18 -7.70 -25.08
CA GLN A 184 5.73 -6.53 -25.84
C GLN A 184 4.49 -6.81 -26.66
N GLN A 185 4.53 -7.88 -27.46
CA GLN A 185 3.54 -8.19 -28.49
C GLN A 185 2.28 -8.78 -27.87
N ASP A 186 2.43 -9.79 -27.01
CA ASP A 186 1.31 -10.55 -26.45
C ASP A 186 0.80 -9.97 -25.12
N ARG A 187 1.69 -9.39 -24.31
CA ARG A 187 1.35 -8.86 -22.97
C ARG A 187 1.23 -7.34 -22.91
N GLY A 188 1.51 -6.64 -24.02
CA GLY A 188 1.39 -5.18 -24.10
C GLY A 188 2.34 -4.40 -23.17
N TYR A 189 3.48 -4.98 -22.79
CA TYR A 189 4.42 -4.31 -21.88
C TYR A 189 5.05 -3.09 -22.54
N ARG A 190 4.98 -1.95 -21.84
CA ARG A 190 5.71 -0.73 -22.21
C ARG A 190 7.21 -0.97 -22.10
N ALA A 191 8.02 -0.20 -22.84
CA ALA A 191 9.48 -0.37 -22.83
C ALA A 191 10.12 -0.23 -21.43
N ILE A 192 9.53 0.59 -20.54
CA ILE A 192 9.99 0.72 -19.15
C ILE A 192 9.79 -0.61 -18.40
N SER A 193 8.62 -1.24 -18.55
CA SER A 193 8.33 -2.55 -17.95
C SER A 193 9.27 -3.62 -18.50
N LYS A 194 9.55 -3.62 -19.81
CA LYS A 194 10.54 -4.52 -20.43
C LYS A 194 11.95 -4.33 -19.86
N ALA A 195 12.39 -3.08 -19.74
CA ALA A 195 13.70 -2.75 -19.18
C ALA A 195 13.81 -3.17 -17.70
N SER A 196 12.72 -3.02 -16.94
CA SER A 196 12.65 -3.52 -15.56
C SER A 196 12.77 -5.04 -15.51
N THR A 197 12.02 -5.77 -16.35
CA THR A 197 12.10 -7.23 -16.41
C THR A 197 13.50 -7.71 -16.81
N LEU A 198 14.15 -7.06 -17.78
CA LEU A 198 15.53 -7.39 -18.14
C LEU A 198 16.50 -7.13 -16.98
N THR A 199 16.28 -6.08 -16.20
CA THR A 199 17.11 -5.80 -15.02
C THR A 199 16.97 -6.92 -13.99
N GLU A 200 15.76 -7.42 -13.77
CA GLU A 200 15.53 -8.55 -12.87
C GLU A 200 16.18 -9.85 -13.37
N LEU A 201 16.02 -10.17 -14.66
CA LEU A 201 16.68 -11.31 -15.28
C LEU A 201 18.22 -11.20 -15.17
N ARG A 202 18.79 -10.01 -15.35
CA ARG A 202 20.24 -9.78 -15.17
C ARG A 202 20.69 -10.11 -13.76
N THR A 203 19.97 -9.63 -12.74
CA THR A 203 20.32 -9.93 -11.34
C THR A 203 20.18 -11.41 -11.01
N PHE A 204 19.15 -12.06 -11.58
CA PHE A 204 18.91 -13.49 -11.43
C PHE A 204 20.04 -14.33 -12.04
N PHE A 205 20.40 -14.10 -13.31
CA PHE A 205 21.49 -14.84 -13.95
C PHE A 205 22.87 -14.47 -13.38
N ALA A 206 23.07 -13.23 -12.93
CA ALA A 206 24.33 -12.84 -12.26
C ALA A 206 24.54 -13.59 -10.94
N PHE A 207 23.48 -13.88 -10.18
CA PHE A 207 23.57 -14.73 -9.00
C PHE A 207 24.10 -16.13 -9.36
N PHE A 208 23.52 -16.80 -10.37
CA PHE A 208 23.98 -18.13 -10.78
C PHE A 208 25.39 -18.16 -11.40
N ILE A 209 25.86 -17.05 -11.94
CA ILE A 209 27.26 -16.90 -12.37
C ILE A 209 28.18 -16.78 -11.16
N THR A 210 27.81 -15.93 -10.20
CA THR A 210 28.62 -15.70 -8.98
C THR A 210 28.69 -16.96 -8.12
N SER A 211 27.62 -17.75 -8.10
CA SER A 211 27.57 -19.05 -7.41
C SER A 211 28.25 -20.19 -8.18
N GLY A 212 28.91 -19.92 -9.32
CA GLY A 212 29.64 -20.92 -10.10
C GLY A 212 28.78 -21.92 -10.89
N VAL A 213 27.45 -21.77 -10.88
CA VAL A 213 26.51 -22.68 -11.56
C VAL A 213 26.53 -22.46 -13.06
N LEU A 214 26.53 -21.21 -13.50
CA LEU A 214 26.61 -20.85 -14.92
C LEU A 214 28.00 -20.31 -15.25
N ARG A 215 28.47 -20.56 -16.48
CA ARG A 215 29.71 -19.97 -17.01
C ARG A 215 29.47 -18.68 -17.79
N THR A 216 28.31 -18.57 -18.45
CA THR A 216 27.98 -17.44 -19.33
C THR A 216 26.63 -16.83 -18.97
N ASN A 217 26.56 -15.50 -18.96
CA ASN A 217 25.32 -14.79 -18.63
C ASN A 217 24.49 -14.54 -19.90
N PRO A 218 23.30 -15.16 -20.07
CA PRO A 218 22.48 -15.02 -21.27
C PRO A 218 21.91 -13.60 -21.47
N THR A 219 22.03 -12.72 -20.48
CA THR A 219 21.48 -11.35 -20.50
C THR A 219 22.52 -10.25 -20.77
N ALA A 220 23.82 -10.58 -20.78
CA ALA A 220 24.91 -9.60 -20.75
C ALA A 220 24.87 -8.58 -21.90
N THR A 221 24.63 -9.05 -23.13
CA THR A 221 24.70 -8.25 -24.36
C THR A 221 23.33 -7.77 -24.86
N ILE A 222 22.26 -7.98 -24.10
CA ILE A 222 20.90 -7.58 -24.50
C ILE A 222 20.70 -6.13 -24.06
N ARG A 223 20.32 -5.26 -25.00
CA ARG A 223 20.00 -3.85 -24.73
C ARG A 223 18.52 -3.60 -25.03
N VAL A 224 17.82 -2.98 -24.09
CA VAL A 224 16.50 -2.38 -24.35
C VAL A 224 16.72 -0.90 -24.57
N LYS A 225 16.27 -0.37 -25.71
CA LYS A 225 16.29 1.08 -25.98
C LYS A 225 15.50 1.77 -24.87
N LYS A 226 16.19 2.52 -24.01
CA LYS A 226 15.52 3.34 -22.99
C LYS A 226 14.68 4.37 -23.74
N LEU A 227 13.36 4.31 -23.64
CA LEU A 227 12.52 5.41 -24.08
C LEU A 227 12.91 6.65 -23.28
N LYS A 228 13.12 7.78 -23.96
CA LYS A 228 13.18 9.08 -23.28
C LYS A 228 11.92 9.18 -22.43
N LYS A 229 12.08 9.38 -21.12
CA LYS A 229 10.93 9.62 -20.24
C LYS A 229 10.27 10.89 -20.76
N ARG A 230 9.08 10.77 -21.36
CA ARG A 230 8.23 11.93 -21.58
C ARG A 230 7.98 12.53 -20.19
N PRO A 231 8.15 13.86 -20.00
CA PRO A 231 7.67 14.49 -18.78
C PRO A 231 6.19 14.13 -18.67
N GLN A 232 5.84 13.43 -17.58
CA GLN A 232 4.43 13.16 -17.33
C GLN A 232 3.79 14.48 -16.91
N PRO A 233 2.57 14.78 -17.39
CA PRO A 233 1.90 16.01 -16.99
C PRO A 233 1.79 16.03 -15.46
N VAL A 234 2.33 17.09 -14.87
CA VAL A 234 2.08 17.45 -13.48
C VAL A 234 0.84 18.33 -13.46
N LEU A 235 -0.02 18.13 -12.47
CA LEU A 235 -1.15 19.02 -12.24
C LEU A 235 -0.66 20.44 -11.93
N SER A 236 -1.29 21.43 -12.53
CA SER A 236 -1.06 22.84 -12.25
C SER A 236 -1.56 23.23 -10.86
N GLU A 237 -1.07 24.37 -10.34
CA GLU A 237 -1.55 24.93 -9.07
C GLU A 237 -3.07 25.11 -9.08
N GLN A 238 -3.63 25.64 -10.18
CA GLN A 238 -5.08 25.78 -10.36
C GLN A 238 -5.83 24.43 -10.29
N GLN A 239 -5.29 23.37 -10.90
CA GLN A 239 -5.90 22.04 -10.82
C GLN A 239 -5.87 21.47 -9.40
N LEU A 240 -4.75 21.64 -8.67
CA LEU A 240 -4.67 21.22 -7.27
C LEU A 240 -5.65 21.99 -6.39
N THR A 241 -5.74 23.31 -6.57
CA THR A 241 -6.70 24.16 -5.86
C THR A 241 -8.12 23.72 -6.14
N ARG A 242 -8.48 23.40 -7.39
CA ARG A 242 -9.83 22.88 -7.72
C ARG A 242 -10.12 21.56 -7.01
N ILE A 243 -9.18 20.60 -7.04
CA ILE A 243 -9.34 19.32 -6.31
C ILE A 243 -9.56 19.57 -4.82
N PHE A 244 -8.73 20.43 -4.24
CA PHE A 244 -8.79 20.77 -2.83
C PHE A 244 -10.13 21.42 -2.46
N THR A 245 -10.52 22.47 -3.19
CA THR A 245 -11.76 23.22 -2.97
C THR A 245 -12.98 22.33 -3.17
N THR A 246 -13.02 21.47 -4.19
CA THR A 246 -14.13 20.51 -4.37
C THR A 246 -14.26 19.57 -3.17
N ALA A 247 -13.14 19.06 -2.63
CA ALA A 247 -13.18 18.21 -1.45
C ALA A 247 -13.71 18.96 -0.22
N TYR A 248 -13.26 20.20 -0.02
CA TYR A 248 -13.72 21.06 1.05
C TYR A 248 -15.21 21.38 0.93
N LEU A 249 -15.69 21.80 -0.24
CA LEU A 249 -17.10 22.12 -0.47
C LEU A 249 -18.01 20.90 -0.26
N ASN A 250 -17.56 19.70 -0.64
CA ASN A 250 -18.28 18.46 -0.34
C ASN A 250 -18.45 18.22 1.16
N TYR A 251 -17.44 18.56 1.98
CA TYR A 251 -17.55 18.49 3.44
C TYR A 251 -18.40 19.63 4.01
N ARG A 252 -18.18 20.86 3.54
CA ARG A 252 -18.88 22.08 4.00
C ARG A 252 -20.40 21.94 3.92
N HIS A 253 -20.91 21.22 2.92
CA HIS A 253 -22.33 20.90 2.81
C HIS A 253 -22.93 20.24 4.07
N TYR A 254 -22.10 19.57 4.87
CA TYR A 254 -22.49 18.90 6.12
C TYR A 254 -22.02 19.61 7.39
N GLU A 255 -21.33 20.74 7.28
CA GLU A 255 -20.70 21.41 8.44
C GLU A 255 -21.73 21.96 9.41
N GLU A 256 -22.75 22.63 8.87
CA GLU A 256 -23.86 23.25 9.62
C GLU A 256 -25.08 22.33 9.75
N VAL A 257 -25.03 21.12 9.17
CA VAL A 257 -26.14 20.17 9.20
C VAL A 257 -25.98 19.22 10.39
N VAL A 258 -26.95 19.28 11.31
CA VAL A 258 -27.11 18.26 12.35
C VAL A 258 -27.63 16.99 11.66
N PRO A 259 -26.90 15.85 11.69
CA PRO A 259 -27.33 14.66 10.98
C PRO A 259 -28.65 14.13 11.56
N SER A 260 -29.72 14.13 10.78
CA SER A 260 -31.04 13.61 11.19
C SER A 260 -31.13 12.09 11.08
N SER A 261 -30.15 11.45 10.42
CA SER A 261 -30.09 10.01 10.28
C SER A 261 -28.65 9.50 10.35
N ARG A 262 -28.52 8.19 10.61
CA ARG A 262 -27.23 7.50 10.60
C ARG A 262 -26.51 7.61 9.26
N ASP A 263 -27.25 7.53 8.16
CA ASP A 263 -26.67 7.61 6.81
C ASP A 263 -26.08 9.00 6.54
N GLN A 264 -26.75 10.06 6.99
CA GLN A 264 -26.23 11.42 6.90
C GLN A 264 -24.96 11.58 7.74
N ALA A 265 -24.90 10.99 8.94
CA ALA A 265 -23.70 11.01 9.76
C ALA A 265 -22.52 10.29 9.08
N ILE A 266 -22.77 9.14 8.44
CA ILE A 266 -21.75 8.41 7.67
C ILE A 266 -21.28 9.25 6.47
N LEU A 267 -22.18 9.87 5.73
CA LEU A 267 -21.82 10.72 4.58
C LEU A 267 -20.99 11.93 5.01
N ARG A 268 -21.37 12.61 6.10
CA ARG A 268 -20.60 13.71 6.71
C ARG A 268 -19.19 13.28 7.08
N TRP A 269 -19.05 12.14 7.76
CA TRP A 269 -17.75 11.58 8.12
C TRP A 269 -16.91 11.22 6.89
N LEU A 270 -17.50 10.57 5.88
CA LEU A 270 -16.80 10.21 4.64
C LEU A 270 -16.34 11.46 3.87
N ALA A 271 -17.14 12.53 3.86
CA ALA A 271 -16.78 13.81 3.26
C ALA A 271 -15.59 14.46 4.00
N ALA A 272 -15.63 14.50 5.34
CA ALA A 272 -14.51 14.97 6.16
C ALA A 272 -13.24 14.13 5.93
N ARG A 273 -13.38 12.81 5.82
CA ARG A 273 -12.28 11.88 5.50
C ARG A 273 -11.67 12.21 4.15
N ASP A 274 -12.49 12.32 3.11
CA ASP A 274 -12.02 12.56 1.74
C ASP A 274 -11.30 13.93 1.64
N TRP A 275 -11.81 14.95 2.33
CA TRP A 275 -11.15 16.26 2.46
C TRP A 275 -9.80 16.17 3.19
N ALA A 276 -9.73 15.48 4.34
CA ALA A 276 -8.49 15.27 5.07
C ALA A 276 -7.44 14.51 4.25
N ILE A 277 -7.84 13.44 3.54
CA ILE A 277 -6.96 12.68 2.65
C ILE A 277 -6.33 13.58 1.60
N LEU A 278 -7.14 14.39 0.90
CA LEU A 278 -6.64 15.26 -0.16
C LEU A 278 -5.80 16.41 0.38
N SER A 279 -6.19 16.97 1.52
CA SER A 279 -5.42 18.02 2.18
C SER A 279 -4.00 17.55 2.46
N ILE A 280 -3.83 16.36 3.05
CA ILE A 280 -2.51 15.81 3.35
C ILE A 280 -1.75 15.44 2.09
N LEU A 281 -2.39 14.80 1.12
CA LEU A 281 -1.73 14.40 -0.12
C LEU A 281 -1.16 15.60 -0.91
N ILE A 282 -1.92 16.71 -0.95
CA ILE A 282 -1.55 17.91 -1.70
C ILE A 282 -0.48 18.73 -0.95
N THR A 283 -0.61 18.88 0.37
CA THR A 283 0.29 19.74 1.17
C THR A 283 1.61 19.07 1.55
N THR A 284 1.63 17.74 1.70
CA THR A 284 2.83 17.03 2.21
C THR A 284 3.54 16.20 1.15
N GLY A 285 2.85 15.89 0.04
CA GLY A 285 3.33 14.95 -0.96
C GLY A 285 3.64 13.55 -0.42
N ILE A 286 3.08 13.13 0.72
CA ILE A 286 3.32 11.82 1.37
C ILE A 286 3.21 10.63 0.40
N ARG A 287 3.99 9.55 0.61
CA ARG A 287 3.92 8.37 -0.28
C ARG A 287 2.64 7.59 -0.07
N SER A 288 2.19 6.92 -1.13
CA SER A 288 0.98 6.07 -1.09
C SER A 288 1.02 4.98 -0.02
N LYS A 289 2.19 4.36 0.23
CA LYS A 289 2.32 3.34 1.29
C LYS A 289 2.40 3.94 2.69
N GLU A 290 2.87 5.18 2.81
CA GLU A 290 3.01 5.87 4.09
C GLU A 290 1.63 6.34 4.57
N ILE A 291 0.86 7.04 3.74
CA ILE A 291 -0.49 7.47 4.11
C ILE A 291 -1.44 6.30 4.44
N ALA A 292 -1.29 5.17 3.74
CA ALA A 292 -2.11 3.98 4.00
C ALA A 292 -1.78 3.26 5.31
N ARG A 293 -0.61 3.52 5.89
CA ARG A 293 -0.15 2.92 7.15
C ARG A 293 -0.09 3.93 8.29
N LEU A 294 -0.43 5.18 8.03
CA LEU A 294 -0.36 6.24 9.02
C LEU A 294 -1.32 5.92 10.15
N HIS A 295 -0.90 6.10 11.39
CA HIS A 295 -1.73 5.88 12.57
C HIS A 295 -2.29 7.20 13.10
N THR A 296 -3.29 7.13 13.98
CA THR A 296 -3.86 8.32 14.63
C THR A 296 -2.87 9.04 15.53
N ASP A 297 -1.96 8.31 16.18
CA ASP A 297 -0.88 8.82 17.06
C ASP A 297 0.32 9.40 16.30
N SER A 298 0.35 9.23 14.97
CA SER A 298 1.42 9.73 14.12
C SER A 298 1.34 11.24 13.89
N ILE A 299 0.23 11.88 14.25
CA ILE A 299 0.01 13.32 14.07
C ILE A 299 0.25 14.04 15.39
N ASP A 300 1.18 14.99 15.38
CA ASP A 300 1.38 15.93 16.48
C ASP A 300 0.80 17.30 16.07
N PHE A 301 -0.39 17.61 16.56
CA PHE A 301 -1.06 18.89 16.27
C PHE A 301 -0.37 20.08 16.95
N LYS A 302 0.30 19.87 18.09
CA LYS A 302 1.03 20.94 18.80
C LYS A 302 2.26 21.35 18.03
N GLN A 303 3.04 20.37 17.58
CA GLN A 303 4.25 20.60 16.79
C GLN A 303 3.98 20.72 15.28
N ARG A 304 2.72 20.52 14.85
CA ARG A 304 2.28 20.61 13.45
C ARG A 304 3.09 19.69 12.53
N LEU A 305 3.23 18.43 12.92
CA LEU A 305 4.03 17.45 12.17
C LEU A 305 3.37 16.09 12.09
N ILE A 306 3.69 15.36 11.03
CA ILE A 306 3.38 13.94 10.86
C ILE A 306 4.67 13.15 11.01
N LYS A 307 4.69 12.21 11.94
CA LYS A 307 5.76 11.23 12.11
C LYS A 307 5.49 10.03 11.21
N ILE A 308 6.34 9.81 10.23
CA ILE A 308 6.29 8.60 9.41
C ILE A 308 7.20 7.58 10.07
N SER A 309 6.58 6.57 10.67
CA SER A 309 7.32 5.46 11.26
C SER A 309 8.18 4.77 10.19
N GLY A 310 9.44 4.60 10.53
CA GLY A 310 10.34 3.78 9.76
C GLY A 310 9.90 2.32 9.86
N LYS A 311 10.18 1.54 8.82
CA LYS A 311 10.06 0.09 8.96
C LYS A 311 11.32 -0.35 9.71
N GLY A 312 11.18 -0.69 10.99
CA GLY A 312 12.26 -1.17 11.87
C GLY A 312 12.77 -2.57 11.51
N ASP A 313 13.12 -2.79 10.25
CA ASP A 313 13.96 -3.92 9.89
C ASP A 313 15.42 -3.44 10.01
N PRO A 314 16.27 -4.08 10.83
CA PRO A 314 17.64 -3.62 11.10
C PRO A 314 18.51 -3.43 9.84
N LYS A 315 18.09 -3.95 8.68
CA LYS A 315 18.76 -3.75 7.38
C LYS A 315 17.91 -3.07 6.31
N HIS A 316 16.60 -2.84 6.52
CA HIS A 316 15.76 -2.02 5.64
C HIS A 316 15.31 -0.75 6.35
N THR A 317 16.26 0.14 6.60
CA THR A 317 16.01 1.44 7.20
C THR A 317 15.23 2.32 6.22
N VAL A 318 13.91 2.12 6.13
CA VAL A 318 13.03 3.25 5.82
C VAL A 318 13.21 4.17 7.02
N ARG A 319 14.06 5.19 6.86
CA ARG A 319 14.36 6.13 7.93
C ARG A 319 13.06 6.76 8.40
N GLU A 320 12.88 6.79 9.71
CA GLU A 320 11.89 7.67 10.31
C GLU A 320 12.10 9.08 9.78
N ARG A 321 11.00 9.72 9.45
CA ARG A 321 11.03 11.09 8.95
C ARG A 321 9.80 11.83 9.42
N ILE A 322 10.02 13.09 9.73
CA ILE A 322 8.95 14.02 10.04
C ILE A 322 8.56 14.77 8.78
N ILE A 323 7.27 15.02 8.62
CA ILE A 323 6.75 15.89 7.58
C ILE A 323 6.03 17.04 8.27
N PRO A 324 6.51 18.29 8.15
CA PRO A 324 5.77 19.45 8.63
C PRO A 324 4.42 19.55 7.92
N VAL A 325 3.38 19.89 8.67
CA VAL A 325 2.03 20.21 8.17
C VAL A 325 1.67 21.57 8.72
N THR A 326 2.21 22.60 8.09
CA THR A 326 2.09 23.98 8.59
C THR A 326 0.82 24.66 8.13
N GLU A 327 0.16 24.12 7.09
CA GLU A 327 -1.04 24.68 6.49
C GLU A 327 -2.23 24.54 7.45
N PRO A 328 -2.80 25.66 7.96
CA PRO A 328 -3.90 25.62 8.92
C PRO A 328 -5.10 24.82 8.41
N ILE A 329 -5.36 24.90 7.11
CA ILE A 329 -6.48 24.20 6.49
C ILE A 329 -6.29 22.67 6.46
N ALA A 330 -5.05 22.18 6.34
CA ALA A 330 -4.78 20.75 6.39
C ALA A 330 -4.89 20.21 7.82
N LEU A 331 -4.45 20.98 8.81
CA LEU A 331 -4.65 20.68 10.23
C LEU A 331 -6.13 20.67 10.58
N SER A 332 -6.88 21.70 10.18
CA SER A 332 -8.34 21.76 10.38
C SER A 332 -9.07 20.58 9.75
N ALA A 333 -8.70 20.19 8.52
CA ALA A 333 -9.26 19.01 7.87
C ALA A 333 -9.01 17.72 8.66
N LEU A 334 -7.79 17.54 9.19
CA LEU A 334 -7.44 16.41 10.03
C LEU A 334 -8.19 16.41 11.36
N GLU A 335 -8.24 17.54 12.07
CA GLU A 335 -8.96 17.66 13.34
C GLU A 335 -10.45 17.38 13.17
N THR A 336 -11.05 17.94 12.12
CA THR A 336 -12.44 17.73 11.73
C THR A 336 -12.69 16.25 11.46
N TYR A 337 -11.83 15.63 10.66
CA TYR A 337 -11.93 14.19 10.38
C TYR A 337 -11.82 13.36 11.65
N LEU A 338 -10.84 13.62 12.52
CA LEU A 338 -10.64 12.87 13.76
C LEU A 338 -11.82 13.01 14.71
N ARG A 339 -12.42 14.20 14.82
CA ARG A 339 -13.63 14.43 15.62
C ARG A 339 -14.81 13.59 15.14
N LEU A 340 -14.95 13.43 13.82
CA LEU A 340 -16.03 12.67 13.19
C LEU A 340 -15.67 11.19 12.97
N ARG A 341 -14.43 10.79 13.23
CA ARG A 341 -13.94 9.44 12.95
C ARG A 341 -14.57 8.46 13.94
N PRO A 342 -15.26 7.41 13.46
CA PRO A 342 -15.76 6.35 14.32
C PRO A 342 -14.64 5.69 15.13
N GLN A 343 -14.98 5.22 16.33
CA GLN A 343 -14.09 4.37 17.09
C GLN A 343 -13.79 3.09 16.29
N SER A 344 -12.54 2.66 16.32
CA SER A 344 -12.09 1.48 15.57
C SER A 344 -10.96 0.81 16.35
N VAL A 345 -10.96 -0.51 16.32
CA VAL A 345 -9.87 -1.34 16.88
C VAL A 345 -8.57 -1.19 16.10
N PHE A 346 -8.62 -0.62 14.89
CA PHE A 346 -7.43 -0.41 14.08
C PHE A 346 -6.80 0.96 14.38
N PRO A 347 -5.47 1.02 14.60
CA PRO A 347 -4.76 2.27 14.88
C PRO A 347 -4.61 3.17 13.64
N HIS A 348 -4.99 2.68 12.46
CA HIS A 348 -4.82 3.37 11.19
C HIS A 348 -5.65 4.66 11.15
N LEU A 349 -5.05 5.75 10.71
CA LEU A 349 -5.69 7.07 10.62
C LEU A 349 -6.94 7.00 9.75
N PHE A 350 -6.82 6.53 8.50
CA PHE A 350 -7.93 6.51 7.55
C PHE A 350 -8.64 5.15 7.51
N LEU A 351 -9.96 5.20 7.63
CA LEU A 351 -10.83 4.02 7.58
C LEU A 351 -11.73 4.02 6.33
N SER A 352 -12.10 2.83 5.90
CA SER A 352 -13.15 2.60 4.90
C SER A 352 -14.54 2.72 5.52
N CYS A 353 -15.60 2.79 4.71
CA CYS A 353 -16.99 2.77 5.20
C CYS A 353 -17.35 1.50 5.99
N ARG A 354 -16.53 0.46 5.93
CA ARG A 354 -16.66 -0.79 6.69
C ARG A 354 -15.87 -0.78 8.01
N LEU A 355 -15.35 0.38 8.42
CA LEU A 355 -14.51 0.57 9.62
C LEU A 355 -13.17 -0.18 9.62
N GLU A 356 -12.78 -0.78 8.49
CA GLU A 356 -11.47 -1.38 8.26
C GLU A 356 -10.46 -0.34 7.73
N PRO A 357 -9.13 -0.56 7.90
CA PRO A 357 -8.10 0.33 7.35
C PRO A 357 -8.28 0.58 5.86
N LEU A 358 -8.22 1.85 5.46
CA LEU A 358 -8.40 2.24 4.07
C LEU A 358 -7.27 1.69 3.21
N GLN A 359 -7.61 0.80 2.27
CA GLN A 359 -6.65 0.20 1.37
C GLN A 359 -6.29 1.14 0.20
N HIS A 360 -5.19 0.84 -0.50
CA HIS A 360 -4.75 1.62 -1.67
C HIS A 360 -5.85 1.83 -2.74
N ALA A 361 -6.73 0.85 -2.93
CA ALA A 361 -7.87 0.97 -3.84
C ALA A 361 -8.86 2.04 -3.38
N GLY A 362 -9.12 2.16 -2.08
CA GLY A 362 -9.99 3.17 -1.49
C GLY A 362 -9.44 4.58 -1.70
N PHE A 363 -8.16 4.81 -1.42
CA PHE A 363 -7.53 6.10 -1.72
C PHE A 363 -7.63 6.48 -3.21
N ARG A 364 -7.41 5.50 -4.10
CA ARG A 364 -7.54 5.72 -5.55
C ARG A 364 -8.97 6.13 -5.92
N GLN A 365 -9.97 5.46 -5.36
CA GLN A 365 -11.38 5.77 -5.59
C GLN A 365 -11.74 7.17 -5.08
N THR A 366 -11.32 7.53 -3.85
CA THR A 366 -11.51 8.88 -3.29
C THR A 366 -10.92 9.94 -4.21
N ILE A 367 -9.64 9.81 -4.59
CA ILE A 367 -8.97 10.77 -5.48
C ILE A 367 -9.69 10.87 -6.81
N GLN A 368 -10.02 9.74 -7.44
CA GLN A 368 -10.68 9.73 -8.74
C GLN A 368 -12.10 10.33 -8.69
N LYS A 369 -12.85 10.08 -7.61
CA LYS A 369 -14.17 10.67 -7.38
C LYS A 369 -14.07 12.19 -7.32
N ILE A 370 -13.19 12.72 -6.47
CA ILE A 370 -13.06 14.16 -6.30
C ILE A 370 -12.47 14.83 -7.55
N SER A 371 -11.45 14.23 -8.20
CA SER A 371 -10.89 14.78 -9.44
C SER A 371 -11.92 14.86 -10.56
N ARG A 372 -12.84 13.89 -10.68
CA ARG A 372 -13.95 13.97 -11.64
C ARG A 372 -14.94 15.08 -11.31
N GLN A 373 -15.30 15.25 -10.03
CA GLN A 373 -16.16 16.34 -9.58
C GLN A 373 -15.51 17.72 -9.81
N ALA A 374 -14.19 17.79 -9.67
CA ALA A 374 -13.39 18.97 -10.01
C ALA A 374 -13.17 19.13 -11.54
N GLN A 375 -13.86 18.35 -12.39
CA GLN A 375 -13.74 18.34 -13.85
C GLN A 375 -12.29 18.23 -14.36
N ILE A 376 -11.51 17.35 -13.72
CA ILE A 376 -10.17 16.98 -14.17
C ILE A 376 -10.25 15.57 -14.75
N HIS A 377 -10.23 15.51 -16.08
CA HIS A 377 -10.39 14.26 -16.84
C HIS A 377 -9.10 13.43 -16.93
N GLU A 378 -7.96 14.03 -16.55
CA GLU A 378 -6.67 13.35 -16.49
C GLU A 378 -6.63 12.32 -15.36
N ARG A 379 -5.73 11.33 -15.50
CA ARG A 379 -5.54 10.31 -14.48
C ARG A 379 -4.80 10.90 -13.28
N VAL A 380 -5.54 11.26 -12.23
CA VAL A 380 -4.98 11.67 -10.95
C VAL A 380 -4.80 10.47 -10.02
N THR A 381 -3.58 10.28 -9.51
CA THR A 381 -3.31 9.35 -8.40
C THR A 381 -2.44 10.01 -7.34
N ILE A 382 -2.24 9.35 -6.20
CA ILE A 382 -1.29 9.79 -5.15
C ILE A 382 0.09 10.11 -5.75
N THR A 383 0.52 9.33 -6.75
CA THR A 383 1.83 9.54 -7.38
C THR A 383 1.87 10.84 -8.19
N GLU A 384 0.79 11.18 -8.88
CA GLU A 384 0.67 12.42 -9.64
C GLU A 384 0.55 13.63 -8.70
N LEU A 385 -0.27 13.55 -7.66
CA LEU A 385 -0.35 14.60 -6.62
C LEU A 385 1.01 14.87 -6.00
N ARG A 386 1.76 13.82 -5.64
CA ARG A 386 3.12 13.94 -5.11
C ARG A 386 4.10 14.57 -6.09
N LYS A 387 4.05 14.21 -7.38
CA LYS A 387 4.90 14.82 -8.42
C LYS A 387 4.57 16.30 -8.57
N SER A 388 3.29 16.66 -8.57
CA SER A 388 2.85 18.05 -8.64
C SER A 388 3.35 18.85 -7.44
N PHE A 389 3.21 18.32 -6.23
CA PHE A 389 3.80 18.92 -5.03
C PHE A 389 5.30 19.16 -5.20
N SER A 390 6.05 18.14 -5.64
CA SER A 390 7.51 18.27 -5.88
C SER A 390 7.85 19.35 -6.90
N SER A 391 7.08 19.40 -7.99
CA SER A 391 7.27 20.36 -9.07
C SER A 391 6.98 21.77 -8.59
N LEU A 392 5.93 21.98 -7.81
CA LEU A 392 5.59 23.27 -7.23
C LEU A 392 6.66 23.73 -6.23
N CYS A 393 7.11 22.84 -5.33
CA CYS A 393 8.22 23.15 -4.43
C CYS A 393 9.48 23.58 -5.19
N ALA A 394 9.81 22.88 -6.28
CA ALA A 394 10.95 23.24 -7.12
C ALA A 394 10.76 24.61 -7.79
N VAL A 395 9.57 24.87 -8.37
CA VAL A 395 9.23 26.16 -9.01
C VAL A 395 9.26 27.32 -8.01
N LYS A 396 8.86 27.08 -6.75
CA LYS A 396 8.90 28.07 -5.65
C LYS A 396 10.29 28.20 -5.02
N GLY A 397 11.32 27.55 -5.56
CA GLY A 397 12.71 27.71 -5.12
C GLY A 397 13.04 27.06 -3.78
N ILE A 398 12.27 26.07 -3.32
CA ILE A 398 12.60 25.34 -2.08
C ILE A 398 13.96 24.64 -2.28
N ASP A 399 14.79 24.61 -1.24
CA ASP A 399 16.08 23.91 -1.29
C ASP A 399 15.91 22.40 -1.63
N PRO A 400 16.67 21.85 -2.62
CA PRO A 400 16.55 20.44 -3.01
C PRO A 400 16.89 19.43 -1.91
N LEU A 401 17.76 19.75 -0.95
CA LEU A 401 18.09 18.92 0.21
C LEU A 401 16.91 18.90 1.19
N VAL A 402 16.32 20.05 1.47
CA VAL A 402 15.10 20.15 2.30
C VAL A 402 13.96 19.37 1.65
N LEU A 403 13.72 19.57 0.36
CA LEU A 403 12.70 18.82 -0.38
C LEU A 403 13.01 17.32 -0.40
N LYS A 404 14.27 16.90 -0.54
CA LYS A 404 14.66 15.48 -0.44
C LYS A 404 14.29 14.88 0.92
N GLN A 405 14.45 15.61 2.03
CA GLN A 405 14.08 15.16 3.37
C GLN A 405 12.54 15.07 3.54
N ILE A 406 11.81 16.13 3.17
CA ILE A 406 10.33 16.18 3.20
C ILE A 406 9.69 15.13 2.28
N MET A 407 10.36 14.78 1.19
CA MET A 407 9.94 13.71 0.30
C MET A 407 10.50 12.34 0.72
N GLY A 408 11.54 12.30 1.55
CA GLY A 408 12.23 11.08 1.98
C GLY A 408 12.92 10.34 0.84
N HIS A 409 13.34 11.04 -0.22
CA HIS A 409 13.99 10.41 -1.38
C HIS A 409 15.38 9.88 -1.01
N ASN A 410 15.66 8.62 -1.34
CA ASN A 410 16.97 8.02 -1.07
C ASN A 410 18.13 8.71 -1.80
N SER A 411 17.86 9.29 -2.97
CA SER A 411 18.86 9.97 -3.81
C SER A 411 18.39 11.37 -4.20
N ILE A 412 19.29 12.34 -4.06
CA ILE A 412 19.07 13.73 -4.50
C ILE A 412 18.80 13.82 -6.00
N ALA A 413 19.38 12.92 -6.81
CA ALA A 413 19.13 12.84 -8.25
C ALA A 413 17.66 12.54 -8.59
N THR A 414 16.87 12.05 -7.64
CA THR A 414 15.41 11.91 -7.82
C THR A 414 14.70 13.24 -7.64
N THR A 415 15.12 14.04 -6.66
CA THR A 415 14.61 15.39 -6.40
C THR A 415 15.04 16.37 -7.50
N MET A 416 16.32 16.33 -7.93
CA MET A 416 16.85 17.21 -8.99
C MET A 416 16.12 17.11 -10.32
N LYS A 417 15.47 15.97 -10.62
CA LYS A 417 14.63 15.83 -11.83
C LYS A 417 13.51 16.86 -11.92
N TYR A 418 13.01 17.35 -10.78
CA TYR A 418 11.97 18.38 -10.76
C TYR A 418 12.55 19.78 -10.99
N TYR A 419 13.80 20.02 -10.58
CA TYR A 419 14.50 21.29 -10.78
C TYR A 419 15.07 21.44 -12.19
N LEU A 420 15.57 20.37 -12.80
CA LEU A 420 16.15 20.41 -14.15
C LEU A 420 15.14 20.75 -15.27
N THR A 421 13.85 20.74 -14.95
CA THR A 421 12.76 21.20 -15.84
C THR A 421 12.51 22.70 -15.79
N ILE A 422 13.14 23.42 -14.85
CA ILE A 422 13.02 24.86 -14.68
C ILE A 422 13.86 25.54 -15.76
N ARG A 423 13.21 26.39 -16.56
CA ARG A 423 13.81 27.09 -17.71
C ARG A 423 14.69 28.26 -17.25
N GLU A 424 15.60 28.67 -18.14
CA GLU A 424 16.54 29.81 -18.04
C GLU A 424 15.92 31.12 -17.49
N GLN A 425 14.61 31.34 -17.63
CA GLN A 425 13.91 32.50 -17.08
C GLN A 425 14.01 32.63 -15.56
N GLN A 426 13.99 31.52 -14.80
CA GLN A 426 14.17 31.59 -13.35
C GLN A 426 15.64 31.84 -12.95
N LEU A 427 16.61 31.53 -13.83
CA LEU A 427 18.02 31.74 -13.51
C LEU A 427 18.33 33.22 -13.31
N LYS A 428 17.80 34.07 -14.19
CA LYS A 428 18.00 35.53 -14.11
C LYS A 428 17.31 36.11 -12.87
N GLU A 429 16.05 35.76 -12.61
CA GLU A 429 15.29 36.24 -11.46
C GLU A 429 15.90 35.80 -10.11
N VAL A 430 16.28 34.51 -10.02
CA VAL A 430 16.92 33.97 -8.81
C VAL A 430 18.28 34.61 -8.60
N TRP A 431 19.13 34.70 -9.63
CA TRP A 431 20.44 35.33 -9.52
C TRP A 431 20.35 36.81 -9.18
N GLU A 432 19.39 37.52 -9.75
CA GLU A 432 19.08 38.90 -9.35
C GLU A 432 18.76 38.95 -7.86
N TYR A 433 17.88 38.12 -7.31
CA TYR A 433 17.57 38.22 -5.87
C TYR A 433 18.69 37.69 -4.95
N SER A 434 19.46 36.69 -5.39
CA SER A 434 20.39 35.94 -4.54
C SER A 434 21.87 36.30 -4.75
N ASN A 435 22.20 37.20 -5.68
CA ASN A 435 23.59 37.60 -5.91
C ASN A 435 24.10 38.41 -4.70
N PRO A 436 25.05 37.87 -3.91
CA PRO A 436 25.56 38.53 -2.72
C PRO A 436 26.32 39.83 -3.01
N LEU A 437 26.62 40.09 -4.29
CA LEU A 437 27.35 41.25 -4.79
C LEU A 437 26.47 42.14 -5.69
N ARG A 438 25.13 42.03 -5.64
CA ARG A 438 24.24 42.78 -6.54
C ARG A 438 24.39 44.30 -6.43
N TYR A 439 24.81 44.79 -5.26
CA TYR A 439 25.19 46.18 -5.07
C TYR A 439 26.34 46.22 -4.06
N PHE A 440 27.56 46.54 -4.49
CA PHE A 440 28.52 47.17 -3.58
C PHE A 440 27.90 48.51 -3.16
N SER A 441 28.02 48.88 -1.89
CA SER A 441 27.46 50.12 -1.39
C SER A 441 28.00 51.31 -2.19
N ARG A 442 27.19 52.36 -2.38
CA ARG A 442 27.63 53.63 -3.00
C ARG A 442 28.86 54.25 -2.30
N LYS A 443 29.13 53.83 -1.05
CA LYS A 443 30.32 54.20 -0.26
C LYS A 443 31.57 53.48 -0.78
N GLU A 444 31.50 52.16 -0.99
CA GLU A 444 32.60 51.34 -1.54
C GLU A 444 32.97 51.78 -2.96
N TRP A 445 31.99 52.21 -3.77
CA TRP A 445 32.24 52.75 -5.11
C TRP A 445 32.99 54.10 -5.09
N LYS A 446 32.76 54.93 -4.08
CA LYS A 446 33.43 56.23 -3.98
C LYS A 446 34.89 56.09 -3.54
N GLU A 447 35.23 55.08 -2.75
CA GLU A 447 36.61 54.81 -2.33
C GLU A 447 37.49 54.23 -3.46
N TRP A 448 36.90 53.75 -4.56
CA TRP A 448 37.65 53.19 -5.70
C TRP A 448 37.85 54.18 -6.86
N ILE A 449 37.14 55.31 -6.84
CA ILE A 449 37.10 56.29 -7.94
C ILE A 449 37.88 57.57 -7.58
N PHE A 450 38.39 57.70 -6.35
CA PHE A 450 39.28 58.81 -5.94
C PHE A 450 40.72 58.36 -5.77
#